data_AF-A0AAJ5QPQ6-F1
#
_entry.id   AF-A0AAJ5QPQ6-F1
#
_cell.length_a   1.000
_cell.length_b   1.000
_cell.length_c   1.000
_cell.angle_alpha   90.00
_cell.angle_beta   90.00
_cell.angle_gamma   90.00
#
_symmetry.space_group_name_H-M   'P 1'
#
loop_
_entity.id
_entity.type
_entity.pdbx_description
1 polymer ?
#
loop_
_entity_poly.entity_id
_entity_poly.type
_entity_poly.pdbx_seq_one_letter_code
_entity_poly.pdbx_strand_id
1 'polypeptide(L)'
;MVTTLQEKQIQAQNLQERGLLRRALALWNEIARSDDSELMPLARDKQQEIAALLAQQKVEKEAAKYHCRSHVEADRQCILTYLRNGLKPREIEGLTRRSSAFIYSCKKLLAGE
;
A
#
# COMPACT_ATOMS: atom_id res chain seq x y z
N MET A 1 23.57 26.07 10.68
CA MET A 1 23.02 27.03 9.69
C MET A 1 21.52 27.05 9.90
N VAL A 2 20.94 28.22 10.18
CA VAL A 2 19.48 28.39 10.27
C VAL A 2 19.00 28.49 8.83
N THR A 3 18.29 27.48 8.33
CA THR A 3 17.68 27.53 6.99
C THR A 3 16.54 28.54 7.00
N THR A 4 16.45 29.35 5.95
CA THR A 4 15.42 30.36 5.82
C THR A 4 14.06 29.71 5.57
N LEU A 5 12.97 30.42 5.90
CA LEU A 5 11.61 29.91 5.69
C LEU A 5 11.32 29.62 4.20
N GLN A 6 11.90 30.44 3.32
CA GLN A 6 11.79 30.29 1.86
C GLN A 6 12.57 29.07 1.34
N GLU A 7 13.74 28.77 1.88
CA GLU A 7 14.47 27.54 1.58
C GLU A 7 13.65 26.29 1.98
N LYS A 8 12.99 26.35 3.15
CA LYS A 8 12.10 25.27 3.60
C LYS A 8 10.91 25.08 2.66
N GLN A 9 10.34 26.17 2.14
CA GLN A 9 9.25 26.12 1.17
C GLN A 9 9.70 25.41 -0.12
N ILE A 10 10.82 25.83 -0.71
CA ILE A 10 11.39 25.21 -1.92
C ILE A 10 11.69 23.72 -1.67
N GLN A 11 12.26 23.39 -0.51
CA GLN A 11 12.57 22.02 -0.16
C GLN A 11 11.28 21.18 0.02
N ALA A 12 10.25 21.73 0.64
CA ALA A 12 8.97 21.06 0.82
C ALA A 12 8.28 20.75 -0.51
N GLN A 13 8.30 21.70 -1.45
CA GLN A 13 7.80 21.51 -2.82
C GLN A 13 8.56 20.42 -3.56
N ASN A 14 9.89 20.49 -3.58
CA ASN A 14 10.75 19.47 -4.21
C ASN A 14 10.49 18.05 -3.64
N LEU A 15 10.28 17.94 -2.32
CA LEU A 15 9.95 16.65 -1.70
C LEU A 15 8.57 16.15 -2.10
N GLN A 16 7.59 17.04 -2.24
CA GLN A 16 6.24 16.70 -2.68
C GLN A 16 6.25 16.20 -4.13
N GLU A 17 6.91 16.91 -5.04
CA GLU A 17 7.04 16.52 -6.46
C GLU A 17 7.74 15.18 -6.63
N ARG A 18 8.72 14.88 -5.77
CA ARG A 18 9.42 13.58 -5.75
C ARG A 18 8.62 12.45 -5.08
N GLY A 19 7.39 12.73 -4.63
CA GLY A 19 6.55 11.75 -3.93
C GLY A 19 6.99 11.43 -2.50
N LEU A 20 7.92 12.20 -1.92
CA LEU A 20 8.41 12.05 -0.55
C LEU A 20 7.46 12.76 0.44
N LEU A 21 6.18 12.42 0.34
CA LEU A 21 5.05 13.10 0.99
C LEU A 21 5.21 13.29 2.50
N ARG A 22 5.67 12.27 3.24
CA ARG A 22 5.88 12.39 4.70
C ARG A 22 6.97 13.40 5.07
N ARG A 23 8.02 13.50 4.25
CA ARG A 23 9.11 14.47 4.46
C ARG A 23 8.67 15.88 4.08
N ALA A 24 7.93 16.01 2.99
CA ALA A 24 7.31 17.28 2.60
C ALA A 24 6.36 17.79 3.71
N LEU A 25 5.51 16.91 4.25
CA LEU A 25 4.57 17.25 5.33
C LEU A 25 5.28 17.77 6.59
N ALA A 26 6.43 17.20 6.96
CA ALA A 26 7.20 17.68 8.10
C ALA A 26 7.66 19.13 7.91
N LEU A 27 8.16 19.48 6.73
CA LEU A 27 8.56 20.86 6.42
C LEU A 27 7.36 21.82 6.36
N TRP A 28 6.24 21.41 5.77
CA TRP A 28 5.02 22.22 5.79
C TRP A 28 4.46 22.40 7.20
N ASN A 29 4.63 21.44 8.11
CA ASN A 29 4.29 21.60 9.53
C ASN A 29 5.17 22.62 10.24
N GLU A 30 6.46 22.69 9.89
CA GLU A 30 7.36 23.72 10.41
C GLU A 30 7.00 25.11 9.86
N ILE A 31 6.69 25.21 8.56
CA ILE A 31 6.32 26.48 7.92
C ILE A 31 4.99 27.00 8.49
N ALA A 32 3.99 26.15 8.71
CA ALA A 32 2.71 26.56 9.27
C ALA A 32 2.77 27.03 10.74
N ARG A 33 3.89 26.77 11.44
CA ARG A 33 4.15 27.26 12.80
C ARG A 33 4.92 28.58 12.80
N SER A 34 5.32 29.08 11.64
CA SER A 34 5.93 30.41 11.52
C SER A 34 4.87 31.51 11.53
N ASP A 35 5.27 32.72 11.91
CA ASP A 35 4.42 33.91 11.94
C ASP A 35 4.31 34.60 10.56
N ASP A 36 4.70 33.91 9.48
CA ASP A 36 4.64 34.43 8.11
C ASP A 36 3.20 34.36 7.59
N SER A 37 2.58 35.53 7.40
CA SER A 37 1.19 35.67 7.01
C SER A 37 0.87 35.14 5.61
N GLU A 38 1.86 35.05 4.72
CA GLU A 38 1.66 34.56 3.36
C GLU A 38 1.91 33.05 3.27
N LEU A 39 2.95 32.56 3.95
CA LEU A 39 3.34 31.16 3.89
C LEU A 39 2.52 30.25 4.80
N MET A 40 1.99 30.77 5.91
CA MET A 40 1.15 29.99 6.83
C MET A 40 -0.12 29.42 6.18
N PRO A 41 -0.96 30.20 5.46
CA PRO A 41 -2.14 29.64 4.78
C PRO A 41 -1.75 28.63 3.69
N LEU A 42 -0.74 28.94 2.88
CA LEU A 42 -0.22 28.01 1.87
C LEU A 42 0.24 26.69 2.49
N ALA A 43 0.94 26.74 3.62
CA ALA A 43 1.41 25.55 4.31
C ALA A 43 0.26 24.70 4.85
N ARG A 44 -0.83 25.31 5.32
CA ARG A 44 -2.03 24.58 5.76
C ARG A 44 -2.72 23.88 4.60
N ASP A 45 -2.86 24.55 3.46
CA ASP A 45 -3.44 23.95 2.25
C ASP A 45 -2.60 22.75 1.79
N LYS A 46 -1.27 22.90 1.78
CA LYS A 46 -0.34 21.83 1.42
C LYS A 46 -0.37 20.65 2.41
N GLN A 47 -0.55 20.91 3.71
CA GLN A 47 -0.75 19.83 4.69
C GLN A 47 -2.00 19.00 4.38
N GLN A 48 -3.12 19.67 4.05
CA GLN A 48 -4.37 18.98 3.71
C GLN A 48 -4.23 18.15 2.43
N GLU A 49 -3.62 18.72 1.39
CA GLU A 49 -3.34 18.02 0.12
C GLU A 49 -2.50 16.76 0.37
N ILE A 50 -1.39 16.89 1.08
CA ILE A 50 -0.49 15.76 1.37
C ILE A 50 -1.16 14.71 2.26
N ALA A 51 -1.97 15.12 3.24
CA ALA A 51 -2.72 14.20 4.08
C ALA A 51 -3.72 13.38 3.28
N ALA A 52 -4.43 14.01 2.34
CA ALA A 52 -5.35 13.33 1.43
C ALA A 52 -4.62 12.31 0.55
N LEU A 53 -3.48 12.69 -0.04
CA LEU A 53 -2.66 11.79 -0.85
C LEU A 53 -2.14 10.58 -0.04
N LEU A 54 -1.69 10.81 1.20
CA LEU A 54 -1.24 9.73 2.09
C LEU A 54 -2.38 8.78 2.49
N ALA A 55 -3.58 9.31 2.72
CA ALA A 55 -4.77 8.51 2.99
C ALA A 55 -5.16 7.65 1.78
N GLN A 56 -5.16 8.23 0.59
CA GLN A 56 -5.43 7.50 -0.66
C GLN A 56 -4.40 6.39 -0.89
N GLN A 57 -3.10 6.66 -0.75
CA GLN A 57 -2.06 5.64 -0.87
C GLN A 57 -2.23 4.48 0.13
N LYS A 58 -2.76 4.76 1.32
CA LYS A 58 -3.06 3.72 2.32
C LYS A 58 -4.19 2.82 1.82
N VAL A 59 -5.29 3.41 1.32
CA VAL A 59 -6.42 2.66 0.77
C VAL A 59 -6.00 1.82 -0.43
N GLU A 60 -5.23 2.39 -1.37
CA GLU A 60 -4.72 1.66 -2.54
C GLU A 60 -3.81 0.50 -2.14
N LYS A 61 -2.92 0.71 -1.16
CA LYS A 61 -2.07 -0.37 -0.63
C LYS A 61 -2.89 -1.45 0.08
N GLU A 62 -3.96 -1.08 0.76
CA GLU A 62 -4.87 -2.05 1.40
C GLU A 62 -5.66 -2.83 0.36
N ALA A 63 -6.18 -2.17 -0.69
CA ALA A 63 -6.87 -2.81 -1.80
C ALA A 63 -5.95 -3.75 -2.61
N ALA A 64 -4.68 -3.38 -2.77
CA ALA A 64 -3.68 -4.22 -3.45
C ALA A 64 -3.26 -5.46 -2.64
N LYS A 65 -3.53 -5.50 -1.33
CA LYS A 65 -3.24 -6.70 -0.52
C LYS A 65 -4.25 -7.78 -0.85
N TYR A 66 -3.77 -8.86 -1.44
CA TYR A 66 -4.58 -10.07 -1.63
C TYR A 66 -4.92 -10.69 -0.27
N HIS A 67 -6.20 -10.59 0.13
CA HIS A 67 -6.68 -11.15 1.40
C HIS A 67 -7.07 -12.63 1.21
N CYS A 68 -6.07 -13.50 1.35
CA CYS A 68 -6.20 -14.93 1.09
C CYS A 68 -7.27 -15.63 1.98
N ARG A 69 -7.70 -15.02 3.10
CA ARG A 69 -8.78 -15.57 3.94
C ARG A 69 -10.18 -15.20 3.44
N SER A 70 -10.32 -14.21 2.56
CA SER A 70 -11.62 -13.79 2.01
C SER A 70 -12.04 -14.65 0.81
N HIS A 71 -11.10 -15.33 0.18
CA HIS A 71 -11.30 -16.10 -1.04
C HIS A 71 -11.14 -17.62 -0.84
N VAL A 72 -11.19 -18.10 0.41
CA VAL A 72 -10.85 -19.50 0.77
C VAL A 72 -11.61 -20.52 -0.07
N GLU A 73 -12.93 -20.37 -0.23
CA GLU A 73 -13.75 -21.34 -0.99
C GLU A 73 -13.51 -21.25 -2.50
N ALA A 74 -13.38 -20.03 -3.05
CA ALA A 74 -13.05 -19.84 -4.47
C ALA A 74 -11.66 -20.40 -4.80
N ASP A 75 -10.68 -20.13 -3.95
CA ASP A 75 -9.32 -20.67 -4.06
C ASP A 75 -9.34 -22.20 -3.94
N ARG A 76 -10.12 -22.76 -3.01
CA ARG A 76 -10.28 -24.21 -2.85
C ARG A 76 -10.85 -24.84 -4.12
N GLN A 77 -11.93 -24.32 -4.67
CA GLN A 77 -12.53 -24.84 -5.92
C GLN A 77 -11.56 -24.78 -7.09
N CYS A 78 -10.81 -23.68 -7.21
CA CYS A 78 -9.78 -23.49 -8.23
C CYS A 78 -8.65 -24.52 -8.08
N ILE A 79 -8.11 -24.68 -6.86
CA ILE A 79 -7.06 -25.66 -6.54
C ILE A 79 -7.52 -27.09 -6.79
N LEU A 80 -8.75 -27.45 -6.38
CA LEU A 80 -9.32 -28.78 -6.63
C LEU A 80 -9.44 -29.06 -8.13
N THR A 81 -9.84 -28.07 -8.92
CA THR A 81 -9.88 -28.17 -10.39
C THR A 81 -8.49 -28.42 -10.97
N TYR A 82 -7.47 -27.67 -10.53
CA TYR A 82 -6.10 -27.90 -10.99
C TYR A 82 -5.55 -29.27 -10.61
N LEU A 83 -5.83 -29.74 -9.39
CA LEU A 83 -5.42 -31.07 -8.94
C LEU A 83 -6.10 -32.18 -9.74
N ARG A 84 -7.39 -32.04 -10.05
CA ARG A 84 -8.13 -32.98 -10.92
C ARG A 84 -7.58 -33.00 -12.35
N ASN A 85 -7.10 -31.86 -12.84
CA ASN A 85 -6.43 -31.75 -14.14
C ASN A 85 -4.98 -32.24 -14.14
N GLY A 86 -4.49 -32.80 -13.02
CA GLY A 86 -3.16 -33.42 -12.92
C GLY A 86 -2.00 -32.46 -12.64
N LEU A 87 -2.26 -31.19 -12.32
CA LEU A 87 -1.20 -30.24 -11.96
C LEU A 87 -0.56 -30.62 -10.62
N LYS A 88 0.76 -30.47 -10.54
CA LYS A 88 1.51 -30.71 -9.31
C LYS A 88 1.32 -29.55 -8.33
N PRO A 89 1.34 -29.80 -7.01
CA PRO A 89 1.21 -28.73 -6.01
C PRO A 89 2.17 -27.55 -6.19
N ARG A 90 3.39 -27.78 -6.70
CA ARG A 90 4.35 -26.71 -7.01
C ARG A 90 3.91 -25.81 -8.16
N GLU A 91 3.27 -26.37 -9.18
CA GLU A 91 2.74 -25.59 -10.32
C GLU A 91 1.54 -24.77 -9.87
N ILE A 92 0.68 -25.36 -9.04
CA ILE A 92 -0.47 -24.69 -8.44
C ILE A 92 -0.05 -23.55 -7.51
N GLU A 93 1.04 -23.68 -6.77
CA GLU A 93 1.59 -22.60 -5.94
C GLU A 93 2.11 -21.41 -6.75
N GLY A 94 2.56 -21.65 -7.99
CA GLY A 94 2.91 -20.57 -8.93
C GLY A 94 1.69 -19.88 -9.54
N LEU A 95 0.60 -20.62 -9.75
CA LEU A 95 -0.65 -20.12 -10.36
C LEU A 95 -1.60 -19.48 -9.34
N THR A 96 -1.58 -19.99 -8.12
CA THR A 96 -2.43 -19.55 -7.02
C THR A 96 -1.55 -18.86 -5.99
N ARG A 97 -1.95 -17.69 -5.48
CA ARG A 97 -1.23 -16.99 -4.41
C ARG A 97 -1.42 -17.66 -3.04
N ARG A 98 -1.47 -18.99 -3.00
CA ARG A 98 -1.82 -19.81 -1.84
C ARG A 98 -0.62 -20.66 -1.43
N SER A 99 -0.41 -20.74 -0.12
CA SER A 99 0.68 -21.54 0.45
C SER A 99 0.53 -23.01 0.08
N SER A 100 1.65 -23.69 -0.14
CA SER A 100 1.74 -25.15 -0.26
C SER A 100 0.90 -25.92 0.77
N ALA A 101 0.91 -25.53 2.05
CA ALA A 101 0.11 -26.18 3.11
C ALA A 101 -1.40 -26.18 2.80
N PHE A 102 -1.94 -25.07 2.29
CA PHE A 102 -3.35 -24.98 1.88
C PHE A 102 -3.64 -25.89 0.67
N ILE A 103 -2.73 -25.93 -0.30
CA ILE A 103 -2.85 -26.81 -1.48
C ILE A 103 -2.87 -28.28 -1.06
N TYR A 104 -1.97 -28.70 -0.17
CA TYR A 104 -1.95 -30.06 0.35
C TYR A 104 -3.20 -30.40 1.17
N SER A 105 -3.77 -29.44 1.91
CA SER A 105 -5.06 -29.64 2.59
C SER A 105 -6.20 -29.93 1.60
N CYS A 106 -6.23 -29.23 0.45
CA CYS A 106 -7.19 -29.48 -0.62
C CYS A 106 -6.94 -30.84 -1.29
N LYS A 107 -5.68 -31.21 -1.51
CA LYS A 107 -5.30 -32.52 -2.06
C LYS A 107 -5.75 -33.67 -1.15
N LYS A 108 -5.68 -33.50 0.17
CA LYS A 108 -6.15 -34.51 1.13
C LYS A 108 -7.66 -34.74 1.02
N LEU A 109 -8.45 -33.69 0.74
CA LEU A 109 -9.90 -33.82 0.54
C LEU A 109 -10.22 -34.70 -0.67
N LEU A 110 -9.47 -34.59 -1.78
CA LEU A 110 -9.67 -35.44 -2.97
C LEU A 110 -9.28 -36.90 -2.76
N ALA A 111 -8.40 -37.20 -1.80
CA ALA A 111 -7.94 -38.56 -1.52
C ALA A 111 -8.84 -39.30 -0.51
N GLY A 112 -9.80 -38.60 0.11
CA GLY A 112 -10.76 -39.17 1.05
C GLY A 112 -12.18 -39.32 0.49
N GLU A 113 -12.41 -38.91 -0.76
CA GLU A 113 -13.57 -39.30 -1.58
C GLU A 113 -13.24 -40.60 -2.35
#